data_AF-A0A3C1VCU4-F1
#
_entry.id   AF-A0A3C1VCU4-F1
#
_cell.length_a   1.000
_cell.length_b   1.000
_cell.length_c   1.000
_cell.angle_alpha   90.00
_cell.angle_beta   90.00
_cell.angle_gamma   90.00
#
_symmetry.space_group_name_H-M   'P 1'
#
loop_
_entity.id
_entity.type
_entity.pdbx_description
1 polymer ?
#
loop_
_entity_poly.entity_id
_entity_poly.type
_entity_poly.pdbx_seq_one_letter_code
_entity_poly.pdbx_strand_id
1 'polypeptide(L)'
;MAHIHEKIDFTVAIFVVHDEKILLIHHRKLDQWLPLGGHVELDEDPEQAALREAKEESGLDVELLGERPPTTSPGTRALIAPRFLDIHRISDTHEHIGL
;
A
#
# COMPACT_ATOMS: atom_id res chain seq x y z
N MET A 1 -5.64 14.40 3.92
CA MET A 1 -4.84 13.43 4.68
C MET A 1 -3.63 14.18 5.17
N ALA A 2 -3.11 13.86 6.35
CA ALA A 2 -1.85 14.45 6.77
C ALA A 2 -0.77 13.78 5.91
N HIS A 3 -0.29 14.48 4.89
CA HIS A 3 0.89 14.07 4.16
C HIS A 3 2.04 13.97 5.17
N ILE A 4 2.72 12.84 5.19
CA ILE A 4 3.75 12.54 6.20
C ILE A 4 5.03 13.28 5.82
N HIS A 5 5.31 13.34 4.51
CA HIS A 5 6.39 14.11 3.92
C HIS A 5 5.88 15.24 3.04
N GLU A 6 6.68 16.31 2.96
CA GLU A 6 6.31 17.48 2.15
C GLU A 6 6.36 17.21 0.64
N LYS A 7 7.24 16.30 0.20
CA LYS A 7 7.52 16.07 -1.23
C LYS A 7 7.03 14.73 -1.75
N ILE A 8 7.38 13.64 -1.07
CA ILE A 8 7.09 12.27 -1.51
C ILE A 8 6.59 11.46 -0.34
N ASP A 9 5.36 10.97 -0.44
CA ASP A 9 4.83 9.94 0.45
C ASP A 9 4.87 8.56 -0.23
N PHE A 10 5.18 7.52 0.55
CA PHE A 10 4.99 6.15 0.10
C PHE A 10 3.59 5.70 0.49
N THR A 11 2.92 5.00 -0.43
CA THR A 11 1.57 4.48 -0.24
C THR A 11 1.50 3.03 -0.70
N VAL A 12 0.55 2.28 -0.16
CA VAL A 12 0.28 0.90 -0.56
C VAL A 12 -1.12 0.78 -1.15
N ALA A 13 -1.27 -0.05 -2.18
CA ALA A 13 -2.55 -0.43 -2.76
C ALA A 13 -2.72 -1.96 -2.76
N ILE A 14 -3.80 -2.45 -2.17
CA ILE A 14 -3.99 -3.86 -1.86
C ILE A 14 -5.24 -4.38 -2.58
N PHE A 15 -5.03 -5.30 -3.51
CA PHE A 15 -6.12 -6.04 -4.14
C PHE A 15 -6.37 -7.33 -3.39
N VAL A 16 -7.37 -7.33 -2.50
CA VAL A 16 -7.79 -8.55 -1.79
C VAL A 16 -8.63 -9.41 -2.74
N VAL A 17 -8.19 -10.64 -2.97
CA VAL A 17 -8.86 -11.61 -3.85
C VAL A 17 -9.46 -12.74 -3.03
N HIS A 18 -10.73 -13.08 -3.27
CA HIS A 18 -11.41 -14.22 -2.64
C HIS A 18 -12.51 -14.74 -3.58
N ASP A 19 -12.58 -16.06 -3.80
CA ASP A 19 -13.57 -16.71 -4.68
C ASP A 19 -13.76 -16.01 -6.04
N GLU A 20 -12.66 -15.82 -6.78
CA GLU A 20 -12.65 -15.16 -8.11
C GLU A 20 -13.19 -13.71 -8.12
N LYS A 21 -13.24 -13.06 -6.96
CA LYS A 21 -13.68 -11.67 -6.80
C LYS A 21 -12.59 -10.83 -6.16
N ILE A 22 -12.65 -9.52 -6.39
CA ILE A 22 -11.81 -8.53 -5.74
C ILE A 22 -12.65 -7.64 -4.82
N LEU A 23 -12.08 -7.27 -3.68
CA LEU A 23 -12.66 -6.26 -2.80
C LEU A 23 -12.22 -4.86 -3.25
N LEU A 24 -13.18 -3.95 -3.34
CA LEU A 24 -12.95 -2.52 -3.57
C LEU A 24 -13.78 -1.72 -2.55
N ILE A 25 -13.29 -0.54 -2.19
CA ILE A 25 -14.02 0.43 -1.38
C ILE A 25 -14.47 1.60 -2.25
N HIS A 26 -15.67 2.12 -1.99
CA HIS A 26 -16.15 3.34 -2.64
C HIS A 26 -15.62 4.56 -1.89
N HIS A 27 -14.62 5.21 -2.47
CA HIS A 27 -13.96 6.36 -1.88
C HIS A 27 -14.82 7.63 -2.05
N ARG A 28 -15.56 7.99 -1.00
CA ARG A 28 -16.59 9.05 -1.01
C ARG A 28 -16.13 10.41 -1.56
N LYS A 29 -14.88 10.80 -1.34
CA LYS A 29 -14.37 12.12 -1.78
C LYS A 29 -13.99 12.14 -3.26
N LEU A 30 -13.57 11.00 -3.80
CA LEU A 30 -13.16 10.86 -5.20
C LEU A 30 -14.30 10.32 -6.07
N ASP A 31 -15.35 9.79 -5.44
CA ASP A 31 -16.47 9.10 -6.09
C ASP A 31 -16.00 7.97 -7.02
N GLN A 32 -15.05 7.18 -6.54
CA GLN A 32 -14.40 6.11 -7.29
C GLN A 32 -14.30 4.84 -6.46
N TRP A 33 -14.30 3.70 -7.14
CA TRP A 33 -13.98 2.41 -6.53
C TRP A 33 -12.48 2.19 -6.58
N LEU A 34 -11.86 2.02 -5.41
CA LEU A 34 -10.43 1.88 -5.25
C LEU A 34 -10.11 0.58 -4.48
N PRO A 35 -8.91 0.00 -4.67
CA PRO A 35 -8.40 -1.01 -3.75
C PRO A 35 -8.29 -0.44 -2.33
N LEU A 36 -8.10 -1.34 -1.35
CA LEU A 36 -7.73 -0.90 0.00
C LEU A 36 -6.34 -0.29 -0.03
N GLY A 37 -6.05 0.65 0.86
CA GLY A 37 -4.71 1.20 0.94
C GLY A 37 -4.60 2.55 1.61
N GLY A 38 -3.37 2.99 1.79
CA GLY A 38 -3.07 4.22 2.49
C GLY A 38 -1.58 4.53 2.54
N HIS A 39 -1.21 5.44 3.43
CA HIS A 39 0.19 5.87 3.57
C HIS A 39 0.98 4.84 4.35
N VAL A 40 2.25 4.69 4.01
CA VAL A 40 3.23 3.99 4.84
C VAL A 40 3.68 4.97 5.92
N GLU A 41 3.41 4.65 7.18
CA GLU A 41 3.80 5.47 8.33
C GLU A 41 5.31 5.42 8.60
N LEU A 42 5.82 6.36 9.40
CA LEU A 42 7.27 6.53 9.62
C LEU A 42 7.96 5.36 10.34
N ASP A 43 7.19 4.53 11.05
CA ASP A 43 7.69 3.42 11.87
C ASP A 43 7.30 2.03 11.33
N GLU A 44 6.80 1.96 10.10
CA GLU A 44 6.40 0.71 9.46
C GLU A 44 7.01 0.52 8.07
N ASP A 45 7.06 -0.73 7.61
CA ASP A 45 7.38 -1.07 6.22
C ASP A 45 6.10 -1.22 5.38
N PRO A 46 6.21 -1.28 4.03
CA PRO A 46 5.04 -1.45 3.16
C PRO A 46 4.17 -2.68 3.43
N GLU A 47 4.74 -3.80 3.91
CA GLU A 47 3.93 -4.98 4.25
C GLU A 47 3.11 -4.74 5.52
N GLN A 48 3.72 -4.08 6.52
CA GLN A 48 3.04 -3.70 7.74
C GLN A 48 1.91 -2.70 7.46
N ALA A 49 2.19 -1.68 6.64
CA ALA A 49 1.19 -0.72 6.17
C ALA A 49 0.04 -1.43 5.45
N ALA A 50 0.36 -2.35 4.53
CA ALA A 50 -0.66 -3.10 3.79
C ALA A 50 -1.58 -3.92 4.71
N LEU A 51 -1.01 -4.61 5.70
CA LEU A 51 -1.81 -5.38 6.67
C LEU A 51 -2.66 -4.47 7.58
N ARG A 52 -2.11 -3.33 8.02
CA ARG A 52 -2.82 -2.33 8.82
C ARG A 52 -4.00 -1.73 8.06
N GLU A 53 -3.75 -1.21 6.86
CA GLU A 53 -4.80 -0.59 6.02
C GLU A 53 -5.89 -1.61 5.65
N ALA A 54 -5.53 -2.86 5.32
CA ALA A 54 -6.50 -3.91 5.10
C ALA A 54 -7.42 -4.10 6.32
N LYS A 55 -6.85 -4.09 7.53
CA LYS A 55 -7.61 -4.24 8.77
C LYS A 55 -8.47 -3.02 9.07
N GLU A 56 -7.95 -1.81 8.91
CA GLU A 56 -8.63 -0.55 9.22
C GLU A 56 -9.80 -0.27 8.27
N GLU A 57 -9.60 -0.46 6.97
CA GLU A 57 -10.60 -0.12 5.96
C GLU A 57 -11.66 -1.20 5.73
N SER A 58 -11.35 -2.47 6.04
CA SER A 58 -12.26 -3.60 5.78
C SER A 58 -12.57 -4.50 6.98
N GLY A 59 -11.77 -4.44 8.04
CA GLY A 59 -11.87 -5.35 9.19
C GLY A 59 -11.26 -6.75 8.96
N LEU A 60 -10.79 -7.04 7.75
CA LEU A 60 -10.26 -8.36 7.38
C LEU A 60 -8.82 -8.55 7.84
N ASP A 61 -8.51 -9.79 8.23
CA ASP A 61 -7.13 -10.25 8.35
C ASP A 61 -6.77 -10.94 7.02
N VAL A 62 -5.71 -10.49 6.36
CA VAL A 62 -5.31 -10.94 5.02
C VAL A 62 -3.92 -11.53 5.00
N GLU A 63 -3.64 -12.34 3.98
CA GLU A 63 -2.29 -12.84 3.68
C GLU A 63 -1.74 -12.11 2.45
N LEU A 64 -0.54 -11.54 2.56
CA LEU A 64 0.12 -10.91 1.42
C LEU A 64 0.77 -11.96 0.52
N LEU A 65 0.49 -11.86 -0.78
CA LEU A 65 1.01 -12.78 -1.79
C LEU A 65 2.07 -12.08 -2.66
N GLY A 66 3.22 -12.71 -2.82
CA GLY A 66 4.22 -12.29 -3.78
C GLY A 66 5.59 -12.89 -3.54
N GLU A 67 6.54 -12.50 -4.40
CA GLU A 67 7.89 -13.02 -4.34
C GLU A 67 8.72 -12.24 -3.31
N ARG A 68 9.46 -12.97 -2.47
CA ARG A 68 10.48 -12.40 -1.60
C ARG A 68 11.86 -12.69 -2.20
N PRO A 69 12.51 -11.71 -2.85
CA PRO A 69 13.83 -11.94 -3.45
C PRO A 69 14.86 -12.25 -2.35
N PRO A 70 15.86 -13.10 -2.62
CA PRO A 70 16.86 -13.44 -1.62
C PRO A 70 17.70 -12.20 -1.25
N THR A 71 18.02 -12.06 0.04
CA THR A 71 18.99 -11.08 0.52
C THR A 71 20.27 -11.77 0.98
N THR A 72 21.43 -11.16 0.72
CA THR A 72 22.75 -11.79 0.96
C THR A 72 23.56 -11.13 2.06
N SER A 73 23.07 -10.05 2.66
CA SER A 73 23.83 -9.21 3.60
C SER A 73 23.24 -9.26 5.01
N PRO A 74 24.07 -9.36 6.06
CA PRO A 74 23.60 -9.24 7.44
C PRO A 74 22.79 -7.96 7.66
N GLY A 75 21.70 -8.05 8.41
CA GLY A 75 20.81 -6.92 8.71
C GLY A 75 19.81 -6.56 7.61
N THR A 76 19.71 -7.36 6.54
CA THR A 76 18.72 -7.15 5.47
C THR A 76 17.57 -8.16 5.59
N ARG A 77 16.35 -7.70 5.29
CA ARG A 77 15.16 -8.55 5.17
C ARG A 77 14.51 -8.28 3.82
N ALA A 78 14.15 -9.37 3.12
CA ALA A 78 13.40 -9.29 1.88
C ALA A 78 11.95 -8.88 2.16
N LEU A 79 11.49 -7.85 1.45
CA LEU A 79 10.07 -7.54 1.36
C LEU A 79 9.46 -8.21 0.12
N ILE A 80 8.15 -8.42 0.14
CA ILE A 80 7.38 -8.84 -1.02
C ILE A 80 7.53 -7.77 -2.11
N ALA A 81 7.97 -8.18 -3.30
CA ALA A 81 8.03 -7.29 -4.44
C ALA A 81 6.60 -6.88 -4.84
N PRO A 82 6.29 -5.58 -4.95
CA PRO A 82 4.98 -5.14 -5.37
C PRO A 82 4.72 -5.56 -6.82
N ARG A 83 3.47 -5.89 -7.14
CA ARG A 83 3.06 -6.26 -8.51
C ARG A 83 3.09 -5.07 -9.45
N PHE A 84 2.96 -3.87 -8.92
CA PHE A 84 2.96 -2.62 -9.67
C PHE A 84 3.65 -1.55 -8.82
N LEU A 85 4.38 -0.65 -9.46
CA LEU A 85 5.05 0.46 -8.79
C LEU A 85 4.89 1.69 -9.67
N ASP A 86 4.32 2.76 -9.14
CA ASP A 86 4.16 4.01 -9.83
C ASP A 86 4.53 5.21 -8.98
N ILE A 87 4.66 6.35 -9.66
CA ILE A 87 4.72 7.66 -9.03
C ILE A 87 3.65 8.52 -9.69
N HIS A 88 2.80 9.14 -8.87
CA HIS A 88 1.75 10.02 -9.35
C HIS A 88 1.66 11.29 -8.51
N ARG A 89 1.26 12.37 -9.17
CA ARG A 89 1.19 13.70 -8.57
C ARG A 89 -0.12 13.92 -7.84
N ILE A 90 -0.05 14.41 -6.61
CA ILE A 90 -1.21 14.81 -5.80
C ILE A 90 -1.40 16.32 -5.82
N SER A 91 -0.31 17.09 -5.81
CA SER A 91 -0.30 18.54 -5.96
C SER A 91 0.96 19.00 -6.69
N ASP A 92 1.08 20.30 -6.98
CA ASP A 92 2.25 20.85 -7.70
C ASP A 92 3.59 20.57 -7.00
N THR A 93 3.59 20.30 -5.69
CA THR A 93 4.79 20.08 -4.88
C THR A 93 4.85 18.69 -4.23
N HIS A 94 3.84 17.85 -4.42
CA HIS A 94 3.69 16.59 -3.69
C HIS A 94 3.32 15.42 -4.61
N GLU A 95 4.06 14.33 -4.48
CA GLU A 95 3.89 13.09 -5.25
C GLU A 95 3.77 11.90 -4.30
N HIS A 96 3.03 10.89 -4.72
CA HIS A 96 3.00 9.59 -4.04
C HIS A 96 3.76 8.57 -4.87
N ILE A 97 4.54 7.72 -4.20
CA ILE A 97 5.02 6.46 -4.77
C ILE A 97 4.07 5.35 -4.30
N GLY A 98 3.35 4.76 -5.24
CA GLY A 98 2.39 3.68 -5.01
C GLY A 98 3.04 2.31 -5.15
N LEU A 99 2.91 1.49 -4.11
CA LEU A 99 3.41 0.11 -4.00
C LEU A 99 2.26 -0.90 -4.03
#